data_AF-A0A0J8U6C2-F1
#
_entry.id   AF-A0A0J8U6C2-F1
#
_cell.length_a   1.000
_cell.length_b   1.000
_cell.length_c   1.000
_cell.angle_alpha   90.00
_cell.angle_beta   90.00
_cell.angle_gamma   90.00
#
_symmetry.space_group_name_H-M   'P 1'
#
loop_
_entity.id
_entity.type
_entity.pdbx_description
1 polymer ?
#
loop_
_entity_poly.entity_id
_entity_poly.type
_entity_poly.pdbx_seq_one_letter_code
_entity_poly.pdbx_strand_id
1 'polypeptide(L)'
;MGVPTHVMEFSSGRATAKDGGSSLLQFVSPLRQLDGNERWFITFYALPTGKSYDEVRNEDTPEYIQAGGRADKMMLDIRQRGGAQWGADLVRYVIGHAHEGNPPLDVAIELPHGPEYVSVPEVFEAEEAGDIFFTYYKTGDIPAGYVLRPVEGYTVDGRNIDLRGIAPRG
;
A
#
# COMPACT_ATOMS: atom_id res chain seq x y z
N MET A 1 5.49 0.09 26.83
CA MET A 1 5.37 -0.23 25.40
C MET A 1 4.00 -0.87 25.24
N GLY A 2 3.14 -0.35 24.36
CA GLY A 2 1.80 -0.90 24.17
C GLY A 2 1.87 -2.28 23.49
N VAL A 3 0.74 -2.99 23.48
CA VAL A 3 0.63 -4.24 22.71
C VAL A 3 0.71 -3.89 21.21
N PRO A 4 1.64 -4.48 20.44
CA PRO A 4 1.69 -4.31 19.00
C PRO A 4 0.38 -4.65 18.33
N THR A 5 -0.04 -3.81 17.40
CA THR A 5 -1.28 -3.98 16.62
C THR A 5 -1.00 -4.02 15.12
N HIS A 6 0.10 -3.41 14.70
CA HIS A 6 0.49 -3.33 13.30
C HIS A 6 2.01 -3.41 13.18
N VAL A 7 2.48 -3.66 11.97
CA VAL A 7 3.89 -3.66 11.64
C VAL A 7 4.13 -2.90 10.35
N MET A 8 5.24 -2.17 10.33
CA MET A 8 5.78 -1.46 9.18
C MET A 8 7.10 -2.11 8.77
N GLU A 9 7.13 -2.71 7.59
CA GLU A 9 8.28 -3.35 6.98
C GLU A 9 8.95 -2.42 5.97
N PHE A 10 10.27 -2.51 5.87
CA PHE A 10 11.08 -1.66 5.01
C PHE A 10 11.84 -2.48 3.98
N SER A 11 12.29 -1.83 2.91
CA SER A 11 13.17 -2.42 1.89
C SER A 11 14.44 -3.09 2.40
N SER A 12 14.91 -2.70 3.59
CA SER A 12 16.05 -3.33 4.27
C SER A 12 15.75 -4.72 4.87
N GLY A 13 14.49 -5.19 4.83
CA GLY A 13 14.03 -6.38 5.56
C GLY A 13 13.85 -6.15 7.06
N ARG A 14 14.04 -4.91 7.54
CA ARG A 14 13.73 -4.52 8.92
C ARG A 14 12.24 -4.24 9.05
N ALA A 15 11.75 -4.34 10.29
CA ALA A 15 10.38 -3.99 10.63
C ALA A 15 10.31 -3.17 11.93
N THR A 16 9.26 -2.37 12.07
CA THR A 16 8.90 -1.67 13.32
C THR A 16 7.45 -1.92 13.67
N ALA A 17 7.19 -2.28 14.91
CA ALA A 17 5.83 -2.43 15.42
C ALA A 17 5.19 -1.07 15.72
N LYS A 18 3.87 -0.97 15.52
CA LYS A 18 3.03 0.15 15.99
C LYS A 18 2.04 -0.38 17.02
N ASP A 19 1.76 0.42 18.04
CA ASP A 19 0.77 0.12 19.08
C ASP A 19 -0.40 1.11 19.03
N GLY A 20 -1.37 1.00 19.92
CA GLY A 20 -2.56 1.88 19.95
C GLY A 20 -2.27 3.38 20.18
N GLY A 21 -1.03 3.74 20.57
CA GLY A 21 -0.59 5.11 20.85
C GLY A 21 0.30 5.72 19.77
N SER A 22 0.55 5.04 18.65
CA SER A 22 1.38 5.56 17.56
C SER A 22 0.82 6.87 16.98
N SER A 23 1.71 7.85 16.79
CA SER A 23 1.38 9.17 16.24
C SER A 23 1.70 9.28 14.75
N LEU A 24 1.08 10.24 14.05
CA LEU A 24 1.29 10.53 12.63
C LEU A 24 2.77 10.63 12.23
N LEU A 25 3.59 11.29 13.07
CA LEU A 25 5.03 11.45 12.80
C LEU A 25 5.77 10.11 12.67
N GLN A 26 5.29 9.04 13.31
CA GLN A 26 5.87 7.71 13.19
C GLN A 26 5.61 7.03 11.83
N PHE A 27 4.76 7.63 10.99
CA PHE A 27 4.44 7.21 9.63
C PHE A 27 5.09 8.13 8.59
N VAL A 28 4.98 9.44 8.79
CA VAL A 28 5.61 10.45 7.91
C VAL A 28 7.14 10.33 7.93
N SER A 29 7.76 10.14 9.10
CA SER A 29 9.24 10.17 9.19
C SER A 29 9.92 9.05 8.41
N PRO A 30 9.43 7.80 8.40
CA PRO A 30 9.96 6.78 7.51
C PRO A 30 9.73 7.05 6.01
N LEU A 31 8.55 7.56 5.62
CA LEU A 31 8.25 7.89 4.21
C LEU A 31 9.17 8.98 3.67
N ARG A 32 9.50 9.99 4.48
CA ARG A 32 10.49 11.03 4.15
C ARG A 32 11.91 10.51 3.92
N GLN A 33 12.22 9.30 4.39
CA GLN A 33 13.54 8.69 4.21
C GLN A 33 13.63 7.87 2.92
N LEU A 34 12.53 7.70 2.18
CA LEU A 34 12.57 7.01 0.89
C LEU A 34 13.41 7.80 -0.12
N ASP A 35 14.38 7.12 -0.73
CA ASP A 35 15.30 7.65 -1.74
C ASP A 35 15.14 7.00 -3.12
N GLY A 36 14.24 6.01 -3.25
CA GLY A 36 13.98 5.31 -4.51
C GLY A 36 15.06 4.29 -4.90
N ASN A 37 16.05 4.03 -4.04
CA ASN A 37 17.11 3.07 -4.29
C ASN A 37 17.35 2.11 -3.12
N GLU A 38 17.99 2.55 -2.05
CA GLU A 38 18.22 1.70 -0.86
C GLU A 38 16.93 1.63 -0.02
N ARG A 39 16.29 2.79 0.17
CA ARG A 39 15.01 2.95 0.84
C ARG A 39 13.97 3.26 -0.23
N TRP A 40 13.31 2.22 -0.71
CA TRP A 40 12.44 2.35 -1.89
C TRP A 40 11.04 1.80 -1.68
N PHE A 41 10.78 1.03 -0.61
CA PHE A 41 9.43 0.64 -0.24
C PHE A 41 9.20 0.56 1.26
N ILE A 42 7.94 0.74 1.63
CA ILE A 42 7.39 0.48 2.96
C ILE A 42 6.07 -0.26 2.81
N THR A 43 5.93 -1.40 3.49
CA THR A 43 4.67 -2.15 3.60
C THR A 43 4.15 -2.04 5.03
N PHE A 44 2.85 -1.80 5.20
CA PHE A 44 2.23 -1.61 6.50
C PHE A 44 0.93 -2.40 6.60
N TYR A 45 0.80 -3.20 7.67
CA TYR A 45 -0.35 -4.09 7.86
C TYR A 45 -0.65 -4.35 9.34
N ALA A 46 -1.90 -4.75 9.61
CA ALA A 46 -2.34 -5.14 10.93
C ALA A 46 -1.82 -6.54 11.29
N LEU A 47 -1.35 -6.69 12.52
CA LEU A 47 -1.00 -8.00 13.07
C LEU A 47 -2.29 -8.75 13.45
N PRO A 48 -2.36 -10.08 13.23
CA PRO A 48 -3.43 -10.88 13.80
C PRO A 48 -3.51 -10.70 15.32
N THR A 49 -4.73 -10.70 15.85
CA THR A 49 -4.94 -10.46 17.29
C THR A 49 -4.11 -11.44 18.14
N GLY A 50 -3.26 -10.90 19.00
CA GLY A 50 -2.42 -11.66 19.92
C GLY A 50 -1.15 -12.25 19.31
N LYS A 51 -0.90 -12.06 18.01
CA LYS A 51 0.36 -12.47 17.37
C LYS A 51 1.38 -11.32 17.35
N SER A 52 2.64 -11.68 17.52
CA SER A 52 3.80 -10.82 17.30
C SER A 52 4.25 -10.86 15.85
N TYR A 53 5.10 -9.91 15.47
CA TYR A 53 5.72 -9.89 14.14
C TYR A 53 6.54 -11.15 13.85
N ASP A 54 7.32 -11.62 14.81
CA ASP A 54 8.20 -12.79 14.62
C ASP A 54 7.42 -14.08 14.30
N GLU A 55 6.18 -14.18 14.79
CA GLU A 55 5.28 -15.30 14.50
C GLU A 55 4.71 -15.25 13.09
N VAL A 56 4.53 -14.05 12.50
CA VAL A 56 3.84 -13.88 11.20
C VAL A 56 4.75 -13.45 10.06
N ARG A 57 6.02 -13.11 10.29
CA ARG A 57 6.94 -12.56 9.26
C ARG A 57 7.18 -13.45 8.04
N ASN A 58 6.78 -14.72 8.09
CA ASN A 58 6.87 -15.67 6.97
C ASN A 58 5.49 -16.17 6.50
N GLU A 59 4.40 -15.61 7.05
CA GLU A 59 3.03 -15.86 6.63
C GLU A 59 2.65 -14.90 5.50
N ASP A 60 1.67 -15.28 4.68
CA ASP A 60 1.12 -14.37 3.68
C ASP A 60 0.38 -13.22 4.37
N THR A 61 0.54 -12.00 3.82
CA THR A 61 -0.11 -10.80 4.33
C THR A 61 -1.23 -10.42 3.36
N PRO A 62 -2.48 -10.84 3.63
CA PRO A 62 -3.57 -10.69 2.67
C PRO A 62 -3.97 -9.22 2.49
N GLU A 63 -3.84 -8.39 3.53
CA GLU A 63 -4.31 -7.01 3.55
C GLU A 63 -3.20 -6.08 4.05
N TYR A 64 -2.87 -5.07 3.26
CA TYR A 64 -1.79 -4.12 3.54
C TYR A 64 -1.99 -2.83 2.77
N ILE A 65 -1.32 -1.78 3.23
CA ILE A 65 -1.00 -0.59 2.43
C ILE A 65 0.51 -0.50 2.22
N GLN A 66 0.92 -0.02 1.06
CA GLN A 66 2.32 0.06 0.67
C GLN A 66 2.62 1.39 -0.02
N ALA A 67 3.85 1.85 0.15
CA ALA A 67 4.44 2.96 -0.59
C ALA A 67 5.68 2.48 -1.33
N GLY A 68 5.86 2.91 -2.57
CA GLY A 68 7.04 2.63 -3.39
C GLY A 68 7.56 3.88 -4.09
N GLY A 69 8.87 4.09 -4.11
CA GLY A 69 9.52 5.24 -4.75
C GLY A 69 10.38 6.06 -3.79
N ARG A 70 10.36 7.38 -3.93
CA ARG A 70 11.12 8.35 -3.13
C ARG A 70 10.21 9.37 -2.45
N ALA A 71 10.72 10.07 -1.44
CA ALA A 71 9.93 10.92 -0.54
C ALA A 71 9.06 11.99 -1.24
N ASP A 72 9.51 12.55 -2.36
CA ASP A 72 8.82 13.59 -3.15
C ASP A 72 8.13 13.02 -4.40
N LYS A 73 8.20 11.70 -4.62
CA LYS A 73 7.61 11.02 -5.77
C LYS A 73 7.46 9.53 -5.49
N MET A 74 6.35 9.15 -4.88
CA MET A 74 5.99 7.75 -4.60
C MET A 74 4.61 7.41 -5.13
N MET A 75 4.38 6.13 -5.39
CA MET A 75 3.05 5.57 -5.56
C MET A 75 2.61 4.86 -4.29
N LEU A 76 1.30 4.79 -4.07
CA LEU A 76 0.69 4.03 -2.99
C LEU A 76 -0.19 2.93 -3.55
N ASP A 77 -0.12 1.73 -2.97
CA ASP A 77 -1.02 0.63 -3.28
C ASP A 77 -1.59 -0.01 -2.02
N ILE A 78 -2.83 -0.48 -2.11
CA ILE A 78 -3.55 -1.17 -1.02
C ILE A 78 -4.05 -2.50 -1.53
N ARG A 79 -3.86 -3.56 -0.74
CA ARG A 79 -4.50 -4.86 -0.95
C ARG A 79 -5.57 -5.05 0.12
N GLN A 80 -6.77 -5.36 -0.32
CA GLN A 80 -7.92 -5.55 0.56
C GLN A 80 -8.88 -6.61 0.00
N ARG A 81 -9.76 -7.13 0.85
CA ARG A 81 -10.81 -8.08 0.44
C ARG A 81 -11.81 -7.46 -0.53
N GLY A 82 -12.32 -8.30 -1.44
CA GLY A 82 -13.33 -7.91 -2.42
C GLY A 82 -12.95 -8.34 -3.84
N GLY A 83 -13.64 -7.78 -4.84
CA GLY A 83 -13.36 -8.08 -6.24
C GLY A 83 -14.13 -9.28 -6.81
N ALA A 84 -15.24 -9.67 -6.18
CA ALA A 84 -16.11 -10.75 -6.67
C ALA A 84 -16.57 -10.52 -8.13
N GLN A 85 -16.77 -9.26 -8.54
CA GLN A 85 -17.07 -8.86 -9.92
C GLN A 85 -15.94 -9.17 -10.93
N TRP A 86 -14.73 -9.46 -10.46
CA TRP A 86 -13.61 -9.94 -11.26
C TRP A 86 -13.30 -11.42 -10.98
N GLY A 87 -14.08 -12.08 -10.13
CA GLY A 87 -13.80 -13.43 -9.65
C GLY A 87 -12.60 -13.50 -8.71
N ALA A 88 -12.28 -12.41 -8.00
CA ALA A 88 -11.21 -12.33 -7.01
C ALA A 88 -11.78 -12.26 -5.57
N ASP A 89 -10.98 -12.69 -4.60
CA ASP A 89 -11.25 -12.60 -3.16
C ASP A 89 -10.48 -11.44 -2.50
N LEU A 90 -9.31 -11.12 -3.05
CA LEU A 90 -8.48 -9.98 -2.71
C LEU A 90 -8.17 -9.19 -3.98
N VAL A 91 -8.08 -7.87 -3.85
CA VAL A 91 -7.65 -7.01 -4.95
C VAL A 91 -6.61 -6.03 -4.45
N ARG A 92 -5.52 -5.91 -5.21
CA ARG A 92 -4.56 -4.83 -5.09
C ARG A 92 -4.99 -3.68 -6.00
N TYR A 93 -5.04 -2.49 -5.40
CA TYR A 93 -5.39 -1.25 -6.07
C TYR A 93 -4.22 -0.27 -5.95
N VAL A 94 -3.97 0.49 -7.01
CA VAL A 94 -3.18 1.72 -6.91
C VAL A 94 -4.12 2.84 -6.45
N ILE A 95 -3.68 3.60 -5.45
CA ILE A 95 -4.42 4.74 -4.91
C ILE A 95 -4.12 5.96 -5.78
N GLY A 96 -5.12 6.77 -6.06
CA GLY A 96 -4.94 8.04 -6.75
C GLY A 96 -5.88 9.13 -6.24
N HIS A 97 -5.51 10.38 -6.47
CA HIS A 97 -6.37 11.54 -6.26
C HIS A 97 -7.61 11.45 -7.16
N ALA A 98 -8.75 11.95 -6.69
CA ALA A 98 -9.94 12.10 -7.54
C ALA A 98 -9.62 12.93 -8.79
N HIS A 99 -10.00 12.39 -9.95
CA HIS A 99 -9.77 13.00 -11.25
C HIS A 99 -10.86 12.57 -12.24
N GLU A 100 -10.95 13.29 -13.36
CA GLU A 100 -11.83 12.93 -14.46
C GLU A 100 -11.07 12.17 -15.56
N GLY A 101 -11.74 11.24 -16.22
CA GLY A 101 -11.20 10.50 -17.36
C GLY A 101 -10.18 9.43 -16.98
N ASN A 102 -9.37 9.04 -17.96
CA ASN A 102 -8.34 8.00 -17.84
C ASN A 102 -6.97 8.63 -18.18
N PRO A 103 -6.29 9.26 -17.21
CA PRO A 103 -4.98 9.84 -17.43
C PRO A 103 -3.97 8.76 -17.88
N PRO A 104 -2.99 9.12 -18.73
CA PRO A 104 -1.97 8.18 -19.17
C PRO A 104 -1.13 7.68 -17.99
N LEU A 105 -0.64 6.44 -18.11
CA LEU A 105 0.35 5.86 -17.19
C LEU A 105 1.76 6.18 -17.72
N ASP A 106 2.17 7.44 -17.59
CA ASP A 106 3.42 7.95 -18.17
C ASP A 106 4.37 8.57 -17.13
N VAL A 107 4.02 8.51 -15.85
CA VAL A 107 4.89 8.94 -14.76
C VAL A 107 5.66 7.75 -14.20
N ALA A 108 6.97 7.73 -14.45
CA ALA A 108 7.86 6.74 -13.86
C ALA A 108 8.07 6.98 -12.36
N ILE A 109 7.81 5.95 -11.55
CA ILE A 109 8.26 5.80 -10.16
C ILE A 109 9.50 4.91 -10.19
N GLU A 110 10.64 5.47 -9.84
CA GLU A 110 11.91 4.74 -9.86
C GLU A 110 11.96 3.70 -8.74
N LEU A 111 12.19 2.44 -9.12
CA LEU A 111 12.36 1.30 -8.21
C LEU A 111 13.59 0.49 -8.65
N PRO A 112 14.25 -0.26 -7.74
CA PRO A 112 15.46 -1.02 -8.07
C PRO A 112 15.30 -2.08 -9.18
N HIS A 113 14.07 -2.53 -9.44
CA HIS A 113 13.76 -3.55 -10.44
C HIS A 113 13.29 -2.96 -11.79
N GLY A 114 13.34 -1.64 -11.94
CA GLY A 114 12.83 -0.91 -13.08
C GLY A 114 11.66 0.00 -12.68
N PRO A 115 11.38 1.04 -13.48
CA PRO A 115 10.32 1.99 -13.16
C PRO A 115 8.94 1.34 -13.26
N GLU A 116 8.09 1.58 -12.27
CA GLU A 116 6.64 1.36 -12.40
C GLU A 116 6.02 2.64 -12.95
N TYR A 117 5.17 2.51 -13.96
CA TYR A 117 4.48 3.66 -14.56
C TYR A 117 3.09 3.83 -13.97
N VAL A 118 2.85 5.02 -13.42
CA VAL A 118 1.57 5.43 -12.86
C VAL A 118 1.08 6.70 -13.55
N SER A 119 -0.17 7.06 -13.30
CA SER A 119 -0.70 8.34 -13.77
C SER A 119 -0.36 9.47 -12.79
N VAL A 120 -0.38 10.73 -13.27
CA VAL A 120 -0.12 11.91 -12.43
C VAL A 120 -0.98 11.93 -11.14
N PRO A 121 -2.27 11.57 -11.15
CA PRO A 121 -3.07 11.51 -9.92
C PRO A 121 -2.63 10.44 -8.92
N GLU A 122 -1.79 9.48 -9.31
CA GLU A 122 -1.34 8.37 -8.45
C GLU A 122 0.05 8.61 -7.84
N VAL A 123 0.54 9.85 -7.94
CA VAL A 123 1.83 10.30 -7.39
C VAL A 123 1.59 11.07 -6.10
N PHE A 124 2.33 10.70 -5.06
CA PHE A 124 2.22 11.26 -3.71
C PHE A 124 3.56 11.77 -3.22
N GLU A 125 3.50 12.77 -2.34
CA GLU A 125 4.61 13.16 -1.46
C GLU A 125 4.48 12.47 -0.09
N ALA A 126 5.57 12.43 0.67
CA ALA A 126 5.67 11.70 1.93
C ALA A 126 4.69 12.17 3.01
N GLU A 127 4.36 13.47 3.03
CA GLU A 127 3.42 14.08 3.96
C GLU A 127 2.02 13.50 3.78
N GLU A 128 1.52 13.55 2.55
CA GLU A 128 0.19 13.04 2.20
C GLU A 128 0.13 11.52 2.36
N ALA A 129 1.17 10.81 1.90
CA ALA A 129 1.28 9.37 2.12
C ALA A 129 1.23 9.00 3.62
N GLY A 130 1.84 9.84 4.47
CA GLY A 130 1.80 9.67 5.92
C GLY A 130 0.40 9.81 6.51
N ASP A 131 -0.39 10.75 6.02
CA ASP A 131 -1.79 10.94 6.42
C ASP A 131 -2.67 9.75 6.00
N ILE A 132 -2.45 9.21 4.81
CA ILE A 132 -3.14 8.01 4.30
C ILE A 132 -2.75 6.78 5.15
N PHE A 133 -1.46 6.55 5.39
CA PHE A 133 -0.97 5.46 6.25
C PHE A 133 -1.52 5.56 7.68
N PHE A 134 -1.58 6.77 8.23
CA PHE A 134 -2.12 7.00 9.57
C PHE A 134 -3.63 6.74 9.62
N THR A 135 -4.36 7.08 8.56
CA THR A 135 -5.79 6.76 8.45
C THR A 135 -5.98 5.24 8.38
N TYR A 136 -5.23 4.55 7.52
CA TYR A 136 -5.26 3.08 7.45
C TYR A 136 -4.95 2.43 8.81
N TYR A 137 -3.97 2.94 9.55
CA TYR A 137 -3.70 2.49 10.92
C TYR A 137 -4.89 2.66 11.88
N LYS A 138 -5.72 3.70 11.70
CA LYS A 138 -6.87 3.97 12.56
C LYS A 138 -8.12 3.21 12.16
N THR A 139 -8.33 2.98 10.86
CA THR A 139 -9.61 2.52 10.32
C THR A 139 -9.53 1.19 9.57
N GLY A 140 -8.34 0.78 9.14
CA GLY A 140 -8.15 -0.32 8.19
C GLY A 140 -8.47 0.06 6.73
N ASP A 141 -8.70 1.34 6.43
CA ASP A 141 -9.09 1.83 5.11
C ASP A 141 -8.40 3.19 4.81
N ILE A 142 -8.42 3.63 3.56
CA ILE A 142 -7.88 4.93 3.15
C ILE A 142 -8.88 6.08 3.42
N PRO A 143 -8.43 7.35 3.44
CA PRO A 143 -9.34 8.48 3.55
C PRO A 143 -10.34 8.53 2.38
N ALA A 144 -11.51 9.12 2.62
CA ALA A 144 -12.45 9.43 1.55
C ALA A 144 -11.85 10.49 0.59
N GLY A 145 -12.24 10.43 -0.69
CA GLY A 145 -11.79 11.39 -1.72
C GLY A 145 -10.66 10.89 -2.62
N TYR A 146 -10.09 9.73 -2.31
CA TYR A 146 -9.21 9.00 -3.23
C TYR A 146 -10.01 8.03 -4.09
N VAL A 147 -9.45 7.70 -5.25
CA VAL A 147 -9.93 6.68 -6.17
C VAL A 147 -8.99 5.49 -6.17
N LEU A 148 -9.53 4.31 -6.46
CA LEU A 148 -8.78 3.06 -6.49
C LEU A 148 -8.80 2.49 -7.90
N ARG A 149 -7.61 2.34 -8.51
CA ARG A 149 -7.46 1.64 -9.79
C ARG A 149 -7.06 0.18 -9.54
N PRO A 150 -7.90 -0.80 -9.90
CA PRO A 150 -7.55 -2.21 -9.73
C PRO A 150 -6.36 -2.57 -10.62
N VAL A 151 -5.40 -3.32 -10.07
CA VAL A 151 -4.24 -3.81 -10.82
C VAL A 151 -4.12 -5.32 -10.81
N GLU A 152 -4.41 -5.96 -9.67
CA GLU A 152 -4.25 -7.41 -9.53
C GLU A 152 -5.35 -7.97 -8.62
N GLY A 153 -6.01 -9.04 -9.06
CA GLY A 153 -6.93 -9.84 -8.26
C GLY A 153 -6.26 -11.14 -7.81
N TYR A 154 -6.62 -11.63 -6.63
CA TYR A 154 -6.13 -12.91 -6.11
C TYR A 154 -7.31 -13.76 -5.66
N THR A 155 -7.30 -15.03 -6.04
CA THR A 155 -8.31 -16.01 -5.69
C THR A 155 -7.86 -16.86 -4.50
N VAL A 156 -8.80 -17.53 -3.83
CA VAL A 156 -8.54 -18.47 -2.73
C VAL A 156 -7.58 -19.61 -3.09
N ASP A 157 -7.53 -20.01 -4.37
CA ASP A 157 -6.60 -21.02 -4.89
C ASP A 157 -5.22 -20.44 -5.28
N GLY A 158 -4.97 -19.17 -4.95
CA GLY A 158 -3.69 -18.49 -5.14
C GLY A 158 -3.41 -18.04 -6.57
N ARG A 159 -4.41 -18.05 -7.46
CA ARG A 159 -4.23 -17.54 -8.83
C ARG A 159 -4.28 -16.02 -8.83
N ASN A 160 -3.38 -15.43 -9.62
CA ASN A 160 -3.37 -14.00 -9.89
C ASN A 160 -4.18 -13.70 -11.15
N ILE A 161 -4.99 -12.64 -11.11
CA ILE A 161 -5.77 -12.10 -12.21
C ILE A 161 -5.20 -10.71 -12.50
N ASP A 162 -4.63 -10.50 -13.68
CA ASP A 162 -4.26 -9.15 -14.11
C ASP A 162 -5.53 -8.34 -14.35
N LEU A 163 -5.73 -7.26 -13.59
CA LEU A 163 -6.89 -6.38 -13.71
C LEU A 163 -6.57 -5.09 -14.47
N ARG A 164 -5.32 -4.91 -14.91
CA ARG A 164 -4.90 -3.74 -15.68
C ARG A 164 -5.68 -3.71 -17.00
N GLY A 165 -6.52 -2.68 -17.16
CA GLY A 165 -7.33 -2.49 -18.36
C GLY A 165 -8.57 -3.40 -18.49
N ILE A 166 -8.94 -4.14 -17.43
CA ILE A 166 -10.13 -4.99 -17.43
C ILE A 166 -11.33 -4.25 -16.82
N ALA A 167 -12.45 -4.21 -17.55
CA ALA A 167 -13.74 -3.77 -17.01
C ALA A 167 -14.36 -4.87 -16.12
N PRO A 168 -15.14 -4.53 -15.07
CA PRO A 168 -15.86 -5.50 -14.24
C PRO A 168 -16.68 -6.47 -15.09
N ARG A 169 -16.70 -7.76 -14.73
CA ARG A 169 -17.66 -8.70 -15.35
C ARG A 169 -19.03 -8.43 -14.72
N GLY A 170 -20.00 -8.10 -15.58
CA GLY A 170 -21.39 -7.88 -15.20
C GLY A 170 -22.13 -9.15 -14.81
#